data_AF-A0A957YTT6-F1
#
_entry.id   AF-A0A957YTT6-F1
#
_cell.length_a   1.000
_cell.length_b   1.000
_cell.length_c   1.000
_cell.angle_alpha   90.00
_cell.angle_beta   90.00
_cell.angle_gamma   90.00
#
_symmetry.space_group_name_H-M   'P 1'
#
loop_
_entity.id
_entity.type
_entity.pdbx_description
1 polymer ?
#
loop_
_entity_poly.entity_id
_entity_poly.type
_entity_poly.pdbx_seq_one_letter_code
_entity_poly.pdbx_strand_id
1 'polypeptide(L)'
;MNWQEWQLYADDERNWLDNNERGLLKAEYLHDFVLRLWFEEELDVTIYDLDFHELFVEQNPGGVFAPLRDLEQFRLVQGDYALIWPDPESGLFDETSVDLAPECVRFFCERYGRKVKNDDSNATSTLVMG
;
A
#
# COMPACT_ATOMS: atom_id res chain seq x y z
N MET A 1 1.06 12.84 5.95
CA MET A 1 2.00 11.98 5.18
C MET A 1 2.84 12.88 4.31
N ASN A 2 4.16 12.69 4.21
CA ASN A 2 5.00 13.60 3.41
C ASN A 2 6.13 12.87 2.68
N TRP A 3 6.26 13.11 1.37
CA TRP A 3 7.35 12.55 0.55
C TRP A 3 8.74 12.97 1.01
N GLN A 4 8.88 14.16 1.59
CA GLN A 4 10.15 14.62 2.13
C GLN A 4 10.59 13.76 3.33
N GLU A 5 9.66 13.28 4.15
CA GLU A 5 10.00 12.39 5.25
C GLU A 5 10.48 11.03 4.76
N TRP A 6 9.85 10.52 3.70
CA TRP A 6 10.31 9.32 3.01
C TRP A 6 11.72 9.53 2.44
N GLN A 7 11.96 10.63 1.73
CA GLN A 7 13.27 10.93 1.15
C GLN A 7 14.37 10.96 2.22
N LEU A 8 14.12 11.62 3.36
CA LEU A 8 15.07 11.67 4.47
C LEU A 8 15.35 10.28 5.08
N TYR A 9 14.35 9.41 5.12
CA TYR A 9 14.52 8.04 5.58
C TYR A 9 15.28 7.19 4.55
N ALA A 10 14.96 7.33 3.27
CA ALA A 10 15.59 6.60 2.18
C ALA A 10 17.06 7.00 1.97
N ASP A 11 17.41 8.26 2.19
CA ASP A 11 18.79 8.76 2.05
C ASP A 11 19.73 8.32 3.19
N ASP A 12 19.19 7.79 4.29
CA ASP A 12 19.98 7.31 5.41
C ASP A 12 20.33 5.83 5.23
N GLU A 13 21.56 5.57 4.78
CA GLU A 13 22.12 4.22 4.53
C GLU A 13 21.91 3.23 5.68
N ARG A 14 21.82 3.71 6.92
CA ARG A 14 21.64 2.86 8.10
C ARG A 14 20.28 2.17 8.12
N ASN A 15 19.27 2.73 7.46
CA ASN A 15 17.93 2.15 7.38
C ASN A 15 17.86 0.94 6.43
N TRP A 16 18.92 0.73 5.64
CA TRP A 16 19.05 -0.37 4.68
C TRP A 16 19.98 -1.48 5.17
N LEU A 17 20.72 -1.25 6.27
CA LEU A 17 21.54 -2.28 6.90
C LEU A 17 20.61 -3.32 7.55
N ASP A 18 20.72 -4.57 7.09
CA ASP A 18 19.92 -5.71 7.56
C ASP A 18 18.40 -5.59 7.38
N ASN A 19 17.94 -4.63 6.57
CA ASN A 19 16.52 -4.48 6.23
C ASN A 19 16.18 -5.33 5.00
N ASN A 20 15.39 -6.37 5.20
CA ASN A 20 14.88 -7.21 4.12
C ASN A 20 13.36 -7.13 4.10
N GLU A 21 12.83 -6.15 3.37
CA GLU A 21 11.39 -6.05 3.14
C GLU A 21 10.93 -7.23 2.29
N ARG A 22 9.94 -7.97 2.79
CA ARG A 22 9.42 -9.18 2.15
C ARG A 22 8.43 -8.86 1.04
N GLY A 23 7.93 -7.63 1.02
CA GLY A 23 7.11 -7.11 -0.05
C GLY A 23 5.61 -7.11 0.28
N LEU A 24 4.86 -6.61 -0.68
CA LEU A 24 3.41 -6.49 -0.63
C LEU A 24 2.76 -7.75 -1.23
N LEU A 25 1.93 -8.44 -0.44
CA LEU A 25 1.22 -9.65 -0.88
C LEU A 25 -0.03 -9.34 -1.70
N LYS A 26 -0.70 -8.25 -1.34
CA LYS A 26 -1.99 -7.86 -1.92
C LYS A 26 -2.27 -6.39 -1.64
N ALA A 27 -2.95 -5.74 -2.57
CA ALA A 27 -3.64 -4.48 -2.37
C ALA A 27 -5.13 -4.63 -2.70
N GLU A 28 -5.99 -3.91 -1.99
CA GLU A 28 -7.42 -3.85 -2.24
C GLU A 28 -7.90 -2.41 -2.11
N TYR A 29 -8.57 -1.93 -3.15
CA TYR A 29 -9.26 -0.65 -3.11
C TYR A 29 -10.47 -0.71 -2.18
N LEU A 30 -10.56 0.21 -1.22
CA LEU A 30 -11.72 0.30 -0.32
C LEU A 30 -12.71 1.38 -0.78
N HIS A 31 -12.26 2.64 -0.80
CA HIS A 31 -13.01 3.81 -1.24
C HIS A 31 -12.06 5.00 -1.37
N ASP A 32 -12.43 6.03 -2.13
CA ASP A 32 -11.63 7.25 -2.32
C ASP A 32 -10.15 6.91 -2.64
N PHE A 33 -9.18 7.47 -1.93
CA PHE A 33 -7.78 7.09 -2.09
C PHE A 33 -7.31 6.08 -1.04
N VAL A 34 -8.23 5.33 -0.44
CA VAL A 34 -7.94 4.38 0.64
C VAL A 34 -7.75 2.97 0.10
N LEU A 35 -6.59 2.39 0.40
CA LEU A 35 -6.26 0.99 0.10
C LEU A 35 -6.09 0.19 1.38
N ARG A 36 -6.48 -1.08 1.34
CA ARG A 36 -6.03 -2.11 2.26
C ARG A 36 -4.83 -2.83 1.68
N LEU A 37 -3.80 -3.02 2.50
CA LEU A 37 -2.50 -3.50 2.09
C LEU A 37 -2.10 -4.65 3.01
N TRP A 38 -1.70 -5.77 2.41
CA TRP A 38 -1.22 -6.96 3.12
C TRP A 38 0.27 -7.10 2.89
N PHE A 39 1.03 -7.18 3.97
CA PHE A 39 2.48 -7.37 3.94
C PHE A 39 2.85 -8.74 4.46
N GLU A 40 3.79 -9.37 3.78
CA GLU A 40 4.35 -10.64 4.25
C GLU A 40 5.19 -10.43 5.51
N GLU A 41 4.98 -11.27 6.52
CA GLU A 41 5.84 -11.37 7.70
C GLU A 41 6.42 -12.79 7.78
N GLU A 42 7.37 -13.03 8.69
CA GLU A 42 8.03 -14.33 8.80
C GLU A 42 7.07 -15.50 9.07
N LEU A 43 6.00 -15.27 9.83
CA LEU A 43 5.05 -16.31 10.25
C LEU A 43 3.58 -15.87 10.14
N ASP A 44 3.31 -14.68 9.60
CA ASP A 44 1.96 -14.08 9.57
C ASP A 44 1.85 -13.04 8.44
N VAL A 45 0.76 -12.28 8.43
CA VAL A 45 0.52 -11.16 7.53
C VAL A 45 0.14 -9.93 8.35
N THR A 46 0.81 -8.80 8.11
CA THR A 46 0.36 -7.53 8.67
C THR A 46 -0.54 -6.82 7.66
N ILE A 47 -1.67 -6.29 8.16
CA ILE A 47 -2.66 -5.60 7.33
C ILE A 47 -2.78 -4.13 7.78
N TYR A 48 -2.74 -3.22 6.82
CA TYR A 48 -2.96 -1.79 7.03
C TYR A 48 -4.04 -1.26 6.10
N ASP A 49 -4.83 -0.30 6.59
CA ASP A 49 -5.59 0.60 5.75
C ASP A 49 -4.83 1.94 5.69
N LEU A 50 -4.54 2.44 4.48
CA LEU A 50 -3.83 3.69 4.27
C LEU A 50 -4.58 4.56 3.26
N ASP A 51 -4.77 5.83 3.60
CA ASP A 51 -5.31 6.85 2.70
C ASP A 51 -4.16 7.49 1.91
N PHE A 52 -4.20 7.42 0.59
CA PHE A 52 -3.17 7.98 -0.29
C PHE A 52 -3.49 9.39 -0.79
N HIS A 53 -4.62 9.99 -0.39
CA HIS A 53 -5.06 11.30 -0.89
C HIS A 53 -3.96 12.36 -0.70
N GLU A 54 -3.37 12.43 0.49
CA GLU A 54 -2.32 13.41 0.79
C GLU A 54 -1.07 13.19 -0.08
N LEU A 55 -0.73 11.95 -0.40
CA LEU A 55 0.48 11.59 -1.16
C LEU A 55 0.33 11.86 -2.67
N PHE A 56 -0.82 11.54 -3.26
CA PHE A 56 -1.01 11.63 -4.71
C PHE A 56 -1.80 12.86 -5.17
N VAL A 57 -2.73 13.36 -4.35
CA VAL A 57 -3.60 14.49 -4.70
C VAL A 57 -3.06 15.80 -4.17
N GLU A 58 -2.80 15.88 -2.86
CA GLU A 58 -2.39 17.13 -2.22
C GLU A 58 -0.93 17.48 -2.49
N GLN A 59 -0.07 16.45 -2.52
CA GLN A 59 1.34 16.61 -2.82
C GLN A 59 1.65 16.45 -4.31
N ASN A 60 2.87 16.89 -4.67
CA ASN A 60 3.47 16.57 -5.95
C ASN A 60 4.52 15.46 -5.75
N PRO A 61 4.14 14.18 -5.85
CA PRO A 61 5.03 13.03 -5.74
C PRO A 61 6.03 12.90 -6.92
N GLY A 62 5.93 13.77 -7.93
CA GLY A 62 6.63 13.65 -9.20
C GLY A 62 5.68 13.33 -10.36
N GLY A 63 6.15 13.54 -11.59
CA GLY A 63 5.32 13.42 -12.80
C GLY A 63 4.79 12.02 -13.06
N VAL A 64 5.52 10.98 -12.63
CA VAL A 64 5.14 9.57 -12.83
C VAL A 64 3.84 9.19 -12.13
N PHE A 65 3.53 9.79 -10.98
CA PHE A 65 2.32 9.50 -10.21
C PHE A 65 1.16 10.47 -10.53
N ALA A 66 1.36 11.45 -11.41
CA ALA A 66 0.28 12.37 -11.80
C ALA A 66 -1.01 11.68 -12.26
N PRO A 67 -0.96 10.55 -13.00
CA PRO A 67 -2.16 9.79 -13.38
C PRO A 67 -2.96 9.26 -12.18
N LEU A 68 -2.31 9.01 -11.04
CA LEU A 68 -2.96 8.45 -9.84
C LEU A 68 -3.85 9.45 -9.11
N ARG A 69 -3.94 10.70 -9.58
CA ARG A 69 -4.95 11.67 -9.12
C ARG A 69 -6.35 11.36 -9.67
N ASP A 70 -6.42 10.62 -10.76
CA ASP A 70 -7.66 10.08 -11.27
C ASP A 70 -8.06 8.85 -10.43
N LEU A 71 -9.22 8.93 -9.79
CA LEU A 71 -9.75 7.85 -8.98
C LEU A 71 -10.02 6.57 -9.80
N GLU A 72 -10.40 6.71 -11.07
CA GLU A 72 -10.64 5.56 -11.94
C GLU A 72 -9.36 4.82 -12.28
N GLN A 73 -8.23 5.53 -12.35
CA GLN A 73 -6.91 4.95 -12.50
C GLN A 73 -6.43 4.35 -11.17
N PHE A 74 -6.61 5.08 -10.06
CA PHE A 74 -6.15 4.67 -8.73
C PHE A 74 -6.75 3.33 -8.29
N ARG A 75 -8.03 3.07 -8.58
CA ARG A 75 -8.70 1.81 -8.19
C ARG A 75 -8.17 0.56 -8.92
N LEU A 76 -7.39 0.73 -9.99
CA LEU A 76 -6.83 -0.40 -10.77
C LEU A 76 -5.60 -1.02 -10.12
N VAL A 77 -5.24 -0.58 -8.93
CA VAL A 77 -4.06 -1.03 -8.18
C VAL A 77 -4.00 -2.55 -8.04
N GLN A 78 -2.79 -3.08 -8.12
CA GLN A 78 -2.44 -4.44 -7.77
C GLN A 78 -1.30 -4.44 -6.76
N GLY A 79 -1.32 -5.40 -5.86
CA GLY A 79 -0.20 -5.70 -4.97
C GLY A 79 0.47 -6.97 -5.46
N ASP A 80 1.70 -6.85 -5.94
CA ASP A 80 2.55 -7.97 -6.35
C ASP A 80 4.00 -7.60 -6.09
N TYR A 81 4.48 -7.91 -4.87
CA TYR A 81 5.74 -7.46 -4.28
C TYR A 81 5.84 -5.93 -4.07
N ALA A 82 5.42 -5.13 -5.04
CA ALA A 82 5.24 -3.69 -4.98
C ALA A 82 3.76 -3.32 -5.10
N LEU A 83 3.45 -2.04 -4.95
CA LEU A 83 2.13 -1.48 -5.25
C LEU A 83 2.15 -0.93 -6.68
N ILE A 84 1.36 -1.52 -7.58
CA ILE A 84 1.49 -1.31 -9.02
C ILE A 84 0.16 -0.88 -9.60
N TRP A 85 0.18 0.13 -10.47
CA TRP A 85 -0.92 0.55 -11.31
C TRP A 85 -0.56 0.32 -12.77
N PRO A 86 -1.54 -0.07 -13.63
CA PRO A 86 -1.26 -0.27 -15.03
C PRO A 86 -0.81 1.03 -15.67
N ASP A 87 -0.10 0.92 -16.79
CA ASP A 87 0.25 2.06 -17.62
C ASP A 87 -1.03 2.84 -17.99
N PRO A 88 -1.08 4.17 -17.74
CA PRO A 88 -2.30 4.96 -17.92
C PRO A 88 -2.69 5.14 -19.40
N GLU A 89 -1.77 4.92 -20.34
CA GLU A 89 -2.04 5.07 -21.77
C GLU A 89 -2.61 3.78 -22.40
N SER A 90 -2.02 2.63 -22.07
CA SER A 90 -2.36 1.32 -22.63
C SER A 90 -3.31 0.51 -21.75
N GLY A 91 -3.36 0.79 -20.44
CA GLY A 91 -4.09 0.00 -19.45
C GLY A 91 -3.47 -1.36 -19.16
N LEU A 92 -2.23 -1.59 -19.60
CA LEU A 92 -1.52 -2.85 -19.41
C LEU A 92 -0.58 -2.79 -18.21
N PHE A 93 -0.32 -3.95 -17.60
CA PHE A 93 0.73 -4.12 -16.61
C PHE A 93 2.01 -4.54 -17.33
N ASP A 94 2.83 -3.56 -17.68
CA ASP A 94 4.11 -3.75 -18.38
C ASP A 94 5.20 -2.84 -17.80
N GLU A 95 6.29 -2.64 -18.54
CA GLU A 95 7.45 -1.84 -18.12
C GLU A 95 7.16 -0.35 -17.92
N THR A 96 6.00 0.15 -18.37
CA THR A 96 5.60 1.55 -18.17
C THR A 96 4.54 1.71 -17.08
N SER A 97 4.24 0.63 -16.34
CA SER A 97 3.41 0.66 -15.13
C SER A 97 3.94 1.67 -14.11
N VAL A 98 3.03 2.26 -13.34
CA VAL A 98 3.41 3.11 -12.21
C VAL A 98 3.52 2.22 -10.98
N ASP A 99 4.70 2.13 -10.39
CA ASP A 99 4.93 1.34 -9.17
C ASP A 99 5.40 2.19 -7.98
N LEU A 100 5.13 1.67 -6.78
CA LEU A 100 5.64 2.17 -5.52
C LEU A 100 6.28 1.02 -4.75
N ALA A 101 7.58 1.15 -4.50
CA ALA A 101 8.39 0.15 -3.82
C ALA A 101 7.83 -0.23 -2.44
N PRO A 102 7.87 -1.52 -2.05
CA PRO A 102 7.24 -1.98 -0.81
C PRO A 102 7.77 -1.30 0.45
N GLU A 103 9.05 -0.94 0.51
CA GLU A 103 9.65 -0.25 1.65
C GLU A 103 9.04 1.15 1.85
N CYS A 104 8.75 1.83 0.74
CA CYS A 104 8.08 3.12 0.75
C CYS A 104 6.64 2.99 1.26
N VAL A 105 5.92 1.98 0.76
CA VAL A 105 4.54 1.72 1.20
C VAL A 105 4.50 1.33 2.68
N ARG A 106 5.40 0.43 3.12
CA ARG A 106 5.56 0.01 4.52
C ARG A 106 5.81 1.20 5.42
N PHE A 107 6.75 2.07 5.05
CA PHE A 107 7.09 3.27 5.79
C PHE A 107 5.86 4.15 6.06
N PHE A 108 5.03 4.40 5.04
CA PHE A 108 3.81 5.19 5.23
C PHE A 108 2.75 4.44 6.04
N CYS A 109 2.61 3.13 5.84
CA CYS A 109 1.69 2.30 6.62
C CYS A 109 2.02 2.30 8.12
N GLU A 110 3.29 2.16 8.50
CA GLU A 110 3.70 2.12 9.91
C GLU A 110 3.53 3.47 10.61
N ARG A 111 3.70 4.57 9.87
CA ARG A 111 3.62 5.92 10.44
C ARG A 111 2.21 6.50 10.46
N TYR A 112 1.41 6.21 9.42
CA TYR A 112 0.14 6.89 9.18
C TYR A 112 -1.02 5.92 8.91
N GLY A 113 -0.71 4.68 8.57
CA GLY A 113 -1.71 3.66 8.30
C GLY A 113 -2.42 3.21 9.56
N ARG A 114 -3.69 2.83 9.41
CA ARG A 114 -4.45 2.15 10.45
C ARG A 114 -4.14 0.65 10.37
N LYS A 115 -3.40 0.12 11.34
CA LYS A 115 -3.21 -1.33 11.48
C LYS A 115 -4.56 -2.01 11.69
N VAL A 116 -4.94 -2.92 10.80
CA VAL A 116 -6.14 -3.73 10.91
C VAL A 116 -5.81 -4.88 11.85
N LYS A 117 -6.50 -4.96 12.99
CA LYS A 117 -6.41 -6.14 13.84
C LYS A 117 -7.09 -7.28 13.09
N ASN A 118 -6.41 -8.41 12.95
CA ASN A 118 -7.11 -9.67 12.75
C ASN A 118 -7.98 -9.87 13.99
N ASP A 119 -9.27 -9.53 13.90
CA ASP A 119 -10.21 -10.02 14.87
C ASP A 119 -10.26 -11.53 14.67
N ASP A 120 -9.57 -12.27 15.54
CA ASP A 120 -9.86 -13.68 15.84
C ASP A 120 -11.25 -13.75 16.51
N SER A 121 -12.29 -13.30 15.80
CA SER A 121 -13.67 -13.52 16.18
C SER A 121 -14.16 -14.76 15.47
N ASN A 122 -13.64 -15.89 15.93
CA ASN A 122 -14.36 -17.15 15.95
C ASN A 122 -15.62 -16.99 16.83
N ALA A 123 -16.64 -16.29 16.34
CA ALA A 123 -17.97 -16.35 16.91
C ALA A 123 -18.65 -17.61 16.37
N THR A 124 -18.27 -18.74 16.98
CA THR A 124 -19.03 -19.97 16.95
C THR A 124 -20.49 -19.66 17.32
N SER A 125 -21.39 -19.55 16.34
CA SER A 125 -22.82 -19.66 16.60
C SER A 125 -23.18 -21.14 16.67
N THR A 126 -22.87 -21.73 17.84
CA THR A 126 -23.47 -22.97 18.30
C THR A 126 -24.97 -22.76 18.46
N LEU A 127 -25.75 -23.69 17.88
CA LEU A 127 -27.13 -24.07 18.18
C LEU A 127 -28.02 -23.09 18.97
N VAL A 128 -29.17 -22.76 18.37
CA VAL A 128 -30.46 -23.05 19.02
C VAL A 128 -31.39 -23.68 17.98
N MET A 129 -31.51 -25.02 18.02
CA MET A 129 -32.79 -25.65 17.71
C MET A 129 -33.68 -25.43 18.94
N GLY A 130 -34.86 -24.86 18.70
CA GLY A 130 -35.96 -24.71 19.65
C GLY A 130 -37.26 -24.61 18.88
#